data_AF-A0A453EXF9-F1
#
_entry.id   AF-A0A453EXF9-F1
#
_cell.length_a   1.000
_cell.length_b   1.000
_cell.length_c   1.000
_cell.angle_alpha   90.00
_cell.angle_beta   90.00
_cell.angle_gamma   90.00
#
_symmetry.space_group_name_H-M   'P 1'
#
loop_
_entity.id
_entity.type
_entity.pdbx_description
1 polymer ?
#
loop_
_entity_poly.entity_id
_entity_poly.type
_entity_poly.pdbx_seq_one_letter_code
_entity_poly.pdbx_strand_id
1 'polypeptide(L)'
;MQVLRFKYGQVYSVNVGVFLGGNKPSRSGDVRGDISVNFSCDPDMSSRLVDFVLEEISYLQTEGPSEEDVWTILEIEQRAHENGLQENYYWLDRILRSYQSRIYSGNVGSTFMVQDEGRVKVREALTPQAMQMALRRVISFPCKKQFTVVILMPKSSRWNSLISVVSWSSGGFSRDAKILAGMAGALVLAASLWRYSRGALRS
;
A
#
# COMPACT_ATOMS: atom_id res chain seq x y z
N MET A 1 1.66 -2.10 11.27
CA MET A 1 1.42 -0.73 11.80
C MET A 1 2.62 -0.20 12.58
N GLN A 2 3.24 -1.00 13.46
CA GLN A 2 4.27 -0.53 14.38
C GLN A 2 5.46 0.16 13.71
N VAL A 3 6.01 -0.44 12.66
CA VAL A 3 7.16 0.10 11.94
C VAL A 3 6.82 1.40 11.21
N LEU A 4 5.88 1.39 10.28
CA LEU A 4 5.57 2.57 9.46
C LEU A 4 5.00 3.76 10.27
N ARG A 5 4.17 3.49 11.28
CA ARG A 5 3.52 4.55 12.07
C ARG A 5 4.36 4.97 13.28
N PHE A 6 4.79 4.04 14.12
CA PHE A 6 5.46 4.40 15.38
C PHE A 6 6.96 4.61 15.21
N LYS A 7 7.64 3.80 14.39
CA LYS A 7 9.09 3.97 14.17
C LYS A 7 9.39 5.12 13.22
N TYR A 8 8.67 5.20 12.10
CA TYR A 8 8.96 6.21 11.06
C TYR A 8 8.07 7.45 11.11
N GLY A 9 6.87 7.39 11.71
CA GLY A 9 6.00 8.55 11.88
C GLY A 9 5.39 9.11 10.58
N GLN A 10 5.53 8.41 9.45
CA GLN A 10 5.19 8.94 8.12
C GLN A 10 3.77 8.63 7.66
N VAL A 11 3.05 7.77 8.39
CA VAL A 11 1.76 7.23 7.97
C VAL A 11 0.79 7.22 9.14
N TYR A 12 -0.44 7.67 8.89
CA TYR A 12 -1.51 7.66 9.90
C TYR A 12 -2.16 6.27 10.06
N SER A 13 -2.42 5.59 8.94
CA SER A 13 -3.02 4.25 8.91
C SER A 13 -2.39 3.37 7.84
N VAL A 14 -2.25 2.08 8.15
CA VAL A 14 -1.75 1.05 7.24
C VAL A 14 -2.77 -0.08 7.25
N ASN A 15 -3.22 -0.50 6.08
CA ASN A 15 -4.09 -1.66 5.92
C ASN A 15 -3.36 -2.74 5.13
N VAL A 16 -3.42 -3.98 5.62
CA VAL A 16 -2.94 -5.16 4.90
C VAL A 16 -4.15 -6.00 4.53
N GLY A 17 -4.51 -5.99 3.24
CA GLY A 17 -5.60 -6.80 2.70
C GLY A 17 -5.06 -8.11 2.16
N VAL A 18 -5.61 -9.23 2.61
CA VAL A 18 -5.24 -10.56 2.14
C VAL A 18 -6.42 -11.15 1.40
N PHE A 19 -6.25 -11.39 0.10
CA PHE A 19 -7.20 -12.10 -0.74
C PHE A 19 -6.59 -13.41 -1.22
N LEU A 20 -6.62 -14.42 -0.36
CA LEU A 20 -6.31 -15.78 -0.78
C LEU A 20 -7.56 -16.34 -1.45
N GLY A 21 -7.48 -16.58 -2.76
CA GLY A 21 -8.63 -16.93 -3.57
C GLY A 21 -9.36 -18.15 -3.00
N GLY A 22 -10.61 -17.96 -2.56
CA GLY A 22 -11.55 -19.05 -2.27
C GLY A 22 -11.84 -19.93 -3.51
N ASN A 23 -11.47 -19.43 -4.70
CA ASN A 23 -11.77 -20.02 -6.00
C ASN A 23 -10.52 -20.48 -6.75
N LYS A 24 -9.83 -21.52 -6.27
CA LYS A 24 -9.10 -22.40 -7.21
C LYS A 24 -10.06 -23.29 -8.01
N PRO A 25 -9.86 -23.52 -9.32
CA PRO A 25 -10.47 -24.67 -9.98
C PRO A 25 -9.84 -26.02 -9.54
N SER A 26 -8.68 -26.05 -8.86
CA SER A 26 -8.00 -27.29 -8.46
C SER A 26 -7.97 -27.50 -6.94
N ARG A 27 -8.17 -28.76 -6.52
CA ARG A 27 -7.93 -29.26 -5.14
C ARG A 27 -6.44 -29.39 -4.81
N SER A 28 -5.59 -29.45 -5.84
CA SER A 28 -4.14 -29.60 -5.75
C SER A 28 -3.44 -28.41 -6.44
N GLY A 29 -2.52 -27.76 -5.73
CA GLY A 29 -1.70 -26.64 -6.22
C GLY A 29 -1.44 -25.60 -5.13
N ASP A 30 -0.50 -24.68 -5.35
CA ASP A 30 -0.17 -23.62 -4.38
C ASP A 30 -1.24 -22.55 -4.28
N VAL A 31 -1.48 -22.05 -3.06
CA VAL A 31 -2.50 -21.04 -2.76
C VAL A 31 -2.25 -19.82 -3.66
N ARG A 32 -3.23 -19.48 -4.49
CA ARG A 32 -3.18 -18.28 -5.34
C ARG A 32 -4.04 -17.21 -4.70
N GLY A 33 -3.52 -16.00 -4.68
CA GLY A 33 -4.15 -14.85 -4.10
C GLY A 33 -3.27 -13.64 -4.23
N ASP A 34 -3.75 -12.52 -3.74
CA ASP A 34 -3.00 -11.28 -3.63
C ASP A 34 -2.95 -10.82 -2.18
N ILE A 35 -1.81 -10.24 -1.82
CA ILE A 35 -1.66 -9.49 -0.58
C ILE A 35 -1.40 -8.05 -1.01
N SER A 36 -2.25 -7.15 -0.53
CA SER A 36 -2.16 -5.72 -0.78
C SER A 36 -1.80 -4.99 0.50
N VAL A 37 -0.82 -4.11 0.44
CA VAL A 37 -0.47 -3.20 1.55
C VAL A 37 -0.82 -1.80 1.09
N ASN A 38 -1.80 -1.20 1.75
CA ASN A 38 -2.35 0.09 1.38
C ASN A 38 -2.09 1.10 2.50
N PHE A 39 -1.50 2.24 2.14
CA PHE A 39 -1.28 3.36 3.04
C PHE A 39 -1.30 4.67 2.28
N SER A 40 -1.61 5.75 3.01
CA SER A 40 -1.53 7.12 2.51
C SER A 40 -0.38 7.84 3.21
N CYS A 41 0.42 8.58 2.46
CA CYS A 41 1.59 9.28 2.97
C CYS A 41 1.85 10.59 2.21
N ASP A 42 2.85 11.34 2.69
CA ASP A 42 3.41 12.45 1.93
C ASP A 42 3.97 11.95 0.56
N PRO A 43 3.68 12.63 -0.56
CA PRO A 43 4.21 12.30 -1.88
C PRO A 43 5.72 12.08 -1.90
N ASP A 44 6.49 12.90 -1.17
CA ASP A 44 7.96 12.87 -1.18
C ASP A 44 8.52 11.62 -0.49
N MET A 45 7.72 10.98 0.38
CA MET A 45 8.11 9.79 1.15
C MET A 45 7.55 8.48 0.57
N SER A 46 6.73 8.55 -0.48
CA SER A 46 6.00 7.41 -1.04
C SER A 46 6.90 6.24 -1.45
N SER A 47 8.00 6.50 -2.19
CA SER A 47 8.94 5.48 -2.61
C SER A 47 9.70 4.84 -1.43
N ARG A 48 10.17 5.67 -0.49
CA ARG A 48 10.89 5.21 0.71
C ARG A 48 10.02 4.32 1.59
N LEU A 49 8.73 4.62 1.71
CA LEU A 49 7.82 3.79 2.50
C LEU A 49 7.56 2.43 1.87
N VAL A 50 7.56 2.35 0.54
CA VAL A 50 7.51 1.07 -0.17
C VAL A 50 8.75 0.24 0.15
N ASP A 51 9.94 0.85 0.16
CA ASP A 51 11.17 0.15 0.52
C ASP A 51 11.11 -0.39 1.97
N PHE A 52 10.65 0.41 2.93
CA PHE A 52 10.47 -0.04 4.32
C PHE A 52 9.47 -1.19 4.46
N VAL A 53 8.39 -1.20 3.68
CA VAL A 53 7.45 -2.34 3.65
C VAL A 53 8.14 -3.60 3.15
N LEU A 54 8.89 -3.50 2.04
CA LEU A 54 9.58 -4.64 1.46
C LEU A 54 10.69 -5.17 2.39
N GLU A 55 11.39 -4.28 3.09
CA GLU A 55 12.37 -4.64 4.12
C GLU A 55 11.74 -5.39 5.29
N GLU A 56 10.61 -4.90 5.80
CA GLU A 56 9.90 -5.56 6.90
C GLU A 56 9.39 -6.95 6.50
N ILE A 57 8.83 -7.08 5.29
CA ILE A 57 8.41 -8.38 4.76
C ILE A 57 9.62 -9.30 4.61
N SER A 58 10.75 -8.78 4.12
CA SER A 58 11.99 -9.57 3.97
C SER A 58 12.53 -10.02 5.34
N TYR A 59 12.45 -9.17 6.36
CA TYR A 59 12.82 -9.49 7.73
C TYR A 59 11.95 -10.65 8.26
N LEU A 60 10.62 -10.53 8.16
CA LEU A 60 9.69 -11.60 8.55
C LEU A 60 9.90 -12.89 7.75
N GLN A 61 10.28 -12.79 6.47
CA GLN A 61 10.63 -13.96 5.67
C GLN A 61 11.95 -14.59 6.14
N THR A 62 12.91 -13.85 6.71
CA THR A 62 14.26 -14.35 7.03
C THR A 62 14.39 -14.81 8.48
N GLU A 63 13.90 -13.99 9.42
CA GLU A 63 13.97 -14.22 10.86
C GLU A 63 12.66 -14.79 11.42
N GLY A 64 11.52 -14.43 10.82
CA GLY A 64 10.19 -14.78 11.35
C GLY A 64 9.67 -13.76 12.37
N PRO A 65 8.43 -13.91 12.85
CA PRO A 65 7.89 -13.11 13.95
C PRO A 65 8.52 -13.52 15.28
N SER A 66 8.43 -12.65 16.31
CA SER A 66 8.85 -13.03 17.67
C SER A 66 7.84 -13.98 18.32
N GLU A 67 8.26 -14.71 19.36
CA GLU A 67 7.33 -15.53 20.17
C GLU A 67 6.22 -14.66 20.78
N GLU A 68 6.56 -13.47 21.30
CA GLU A 68 5.59 -12.54 21.87
C GLU A 68 4.52 -12.11 20.84
N ASP A 69 4.91 -11.90 19.58
CA ASP A 69 3.97 -11.59 18.50
C ASP A 69 3.00 -12.75 18.24
N VAL A 70 3.51 -14.00 18.26
CA VAL A 70 2.67 -15.20 18.09
C VAL A 70 1.65 -15.31 19.22
N TRP A 71 2.08 -15.17 20.48
CA TRP A 71 1.18 -15.16 21.64
C TRP A 71 0.12 -14.07 21.54
N THR A 72 0.54 -12.87 21.14
CA THR A 72 -0.38 -11.74 20.96
C THR A 72 -1.43 -12.02 19.89
N ILE A 73 -1.04 -12.61 18.76
CA ILE A 73 -1.96 -12.97 17.68
C ILE A 73 -2.95 -14.05 18.14
N LEU A 74 -2.48 -15.07 18.85
CA LEU A 74 -3.34 -16.14 19.40
C LEU A 74 -4.39 -15.60 20.36
N GLU A 75 -4.03 -14.62 21.18
CA GLU A 75 -4.94 -13.97 22.11
C GLU A 75 -5.95 -13.05 21.40
N ILE A 76 -5.49 -12.27 20.41
CA ILE A 76 -6.38 -11.44 19.58
C ILE A 76 -7.41 -12.30 18.85
N GLU A 77 -6.98 -13.42 18.25
CA GLU A 77 -7.88 -14.34 17.55
C GLU A 77 -8.89 -14.97 18.52
N GLN A 78 -8.44 -15.36 19.72
CA GLN A 78 -9.32 -15.96 20.73
C GLN A 78 -10.40 -14.97 21.18
N ARG A 79 -10.03 -13.73 21.50
CA ARG A 79 -11.01 -12.70 21.89
C ARG A 79 -11.96 -12.34 20.76
N ALA A 80 -11.46 -12.25 19.53
CA ALA A 80 -12.30 -12.00 18.36
C ALA A 80 -13.32 -13.13 18.16
N HIS A 81 -12.93 -14.38 18.39
CA HIS A 81 -13.81 -15.53 18.34
C HIS A 81 -14.88 -15.47 19.44
N GLU A 82 -14.50 -15.22 20.70
CA GLU A 82 -15.43 -15.12 21.83
C GLU A 82 -16.47 -14.01 21.65
N ASN A 83 -16.04 -12.84 21.18
CA ASN A 83 -16.95 -11.74 20.85
C ASN A 83 -17.86 -12.12 19.68
N GLY A 84 -17.30 -12.72 18.63
CA GLY A 84 -18.06 -13.17 17.47
C GLY A 84 -19.19 -14.14 17.84
N LEU A 85 -18.97 -15.07 18.77
CA LEU A 85 -20.02 -15.99 19.24
C LEU A 85 -21.27 -15.28 19.80
N GLN A 86 -21.13 -14.04 20.26
CA GLN A 86 -22.23 -13.23 20.78
C GLN A 86 -22.91 -12.36 19.70
N GLU A 87 -22.33 -12.28 18.50
CA GLU A 87 -22.77 -11.38 17.43
C GLU A 87 -23.51 -12.10 16.30
N ASN A 88 -24.68 -11.59 15.93
CA ASN A 88 -25.47 -12.17 14.83
C ASN A 88 -24.73 -12.12 13.49
N TYR A 89 -23.91 -11.08 13.26
CA TYR A 89 -23.16 -10.92 12.01
C TYR A 89 -22.12 -12.04 11.83
N TYR A 90 -21.44 -12.44 12.90
CA TYR A 90 -20.50 -13.55 12.89
C TYR A 90 -21.20 -14.86 12.49
N TRP A 91 -22.37 -15.15 13.06
CA TRP A 91 -23.13 -16.35 12.70
C TRP A 91 -23.60 -16.31 11.24
N LEU A 92 -24.06 -15.16 10.75
CA LEU A 92 -24.44 -14.98 9.35
C LEU A 92 -23.26 -15.24 8.39
N ASP A 93 -22.10 -14.63 8.65
CA ASP A 93 -20.88 -14.82 7.85
C ASP A 93 -20.43 -16.29 7.90
N ARG A 94 -20.48 -16.93 9.07
CA ARG A 94 -20.13 -18.35 9.24
C ARG A 94 -21.06 -19.29 8.46
N ILE A 95 -22.37 -19.02 8.46
CA ILE A 95 -23.35 -19.77 7.64
C ILE A 95 -23.04 -19.58 6.15
N LEU A 96 -22.85 -18.33 5.71
CA LEU A 96 -22.58 -18.00 4.30
C LEU A 96 -21.30 -18.70 3.80
N ARG A 97 -20.20 -18.57 4.54
CA ARG A 97 -18.93 -19.23 4.22
C ARG A 97 -19.05 -20.74 4.19
N SER A 98 -19.89 -21.31 5.04
CA SER A 98 -20.10 -22.76 5.08
C SER A 98 -20.83 -23.27 3.85
N TYR A 99 -21.81 -22.53 3.33
CA TYR A 99 -22.43 -22.86 2.04
C TYR A 99 -21.49 -22.67 0.85
N GLN A 100 -20.63 -21.65 0.91
CA GLN A 100 -19.64 -21.38 -0.15
C GLN A 100 -18.42 -22.30 -0.09
N SER A 101 -18.24 -23.04 1.01
CA SER A 101 -17.13 -23.96 1.20
C SER A 101 -17.27 -25.20 0.32
N ARG A 102 -16.14 -25.70 -0.19
CA ARG A 102 -16.08 -26.98 -0.94
C ARG A 102 -16.33 -28.22 -0.09
N ILE A 103 -16.32 -28.06 1.22
CA ILE A 103 -16.55 -29.13 2.20
C ILE A 103 -18.07 -29.33 2.40
N TYR A 104 -18.88 -28.37 1.94
CA TYR A 104 -20.33 -28.50 2.01
C TYR A 104 -20.83 -29.73 1.25
N SER A 105 -21.59 -30.56 1.95
CA SER A 105 -22.11 -31.84 1.45
C SER A 105 -23.60 -32.00 1.82
N GLY A 106 -24.35 -30.90 1.77
CA GLY A 106 -25.78 -30.88 2.10
C GLY A 106 -26.09 -30.57 3.57
N ASN A 107 -25.11 -30.72 4.48
CA ASN A 107 -25.24 -30.37 5.89
C ASN A 107 -24.26 -29.25 6.27
N VAL A 108 -24.78 -28.16 6.84
CA VAL A 108 -23.97 -27.02 7.30
C VAL A 108 -23.24 -27.34 8.61
N GLY A 109 -23.86 -28.13 9.50
CA GLY A 109 -23.28 -28.52 10.77
C GLY A 109 -21.99 -29.32 10.62
N SER A 110 -21.90 -30.22 9.64
CA SER A 110 -20.64 -30.92 9.32
C SER A 110 -19.56 -29.96 8.85
N THR A 111 -19.92 -28.93 8.07
CA THR A 111 -18.97 -27.89 7.64
C THR A 111 -18.48 -27.08 8.84
N PHE A 112 -19.36 -26.76 9.80
CA PHE A 112 -18.99 -26.06 11.03
C PHE A 112 -17.98 -26.86 11.85
N MET A 113 -18.22 -28.16 12.04
CA MET A 113 -17.30 -29.02 12.80
C MET A 113 -15.90 -29.04 12.17
N VAL A 114 -15.83 -29.18 10.84
CA VAL A 114 -14.53 -29.17 10.13
C VAL A 114 -13.83 -27.81 10.23
N GLN A 115 -14.58 -26.71 10.20
CA GLN A 115 -14.01 -25.36 10.37
C GLN A 115 -13.48 -25.15 11.79
N ASP A 116 -14.22 -25.56 12.82
CA ASP A 116 -13.76 -25.46 14.22
C ASP A 116 -12.55 -26.36 14.49
N GLU A 117 -12.56 -27.60 13.97
CA GLU A 117 -11.41 -28.49 14.06
C GLU A 117 -10.19 -27.89 13.35
N GLY A 118 -10.38 -27.30 12.17
CA GLY A 118 -9.33 -26.59 11.44
C GLY A 118 -8.77 -25.42 12.23
N ARG A 119 -9.62 -24.64 12.90
CA ARG A 119 -9.20 -23.54 13.78
C ARG A 119 -8.34 -24.05 14.93
N VAL A 120 -8.78 -25.08 15.64
CA VAL A 120 -8.04 -25.66 16.77
C VAL A 120 -6.67 -26.16 16.31
N LYS A 121 -6.61 -26.92 15.21
CA LYS A 121 -5.35 -27.42 14.64
C LYS A 121 -4.38 -26.30 14.26
N VAL A 122 -4.88 -25.23 13.64
CA VAL A 122 -4.02 -24.09 13.26
C VAL A 122 -3.48 -23.39 14.50
N ARG A 123 -4.29 -23.21 15.54
CA ARG A 123 -3.85 -22.60 16.80
C ARG A 123 -2.79 -23.42 17.51
N GLU A 124 -2.97 -24.74 17.59
CA GLU A 124 -2.02 -25.65 18.23
C GLU A 124 -0.68 -25.75 17.46
N ALA A 125 -0.72 -25.62 16.13
CA ALA A 125 0.46 -25.71 15.27
C ALA A 125 1.16 -24.36 15.05
N LEU A 126 0.64 -23.26 15.60
CA LEU A 126 1.17 -21.93 15.32
C LEU A 126 2.47 -21.69 16.10
N THR A 127 3.59 -21.63 15.38
CA THR A 127 4.91 -21.26 15.89
C THR A 127 5.55 -20.19 15.00
N PRO A 128 6.58 -19.46 15.47
CA PRO A 128 7.30 -18.51 14.62
C PRO A 128 7.78 -19.12 13.30
N GLN A 129 8.31 -20.35 13.35
CA GLN A 129 8.82 -21.06 12.17
C GLN A 129 7.66 -21.46 11.24
N ALA A 130 6.52 -21.90 11.78
CA ALA A 130 5.34 -22.21 10.98
C ALA A 130 4.81 -20.97 10.25
N MET A 131 4.74 -19.82 10.94
CA MET A 131 4.33 -18.54 10.35
C MET A 131 5.31 -18.07 9.27
N GLN A 132 6.62 -18.20 9.52
CA GLN A 132 7.65 -17.87 8.53
C GLN A 132 7.52 -18.75 7.27
N MET A 133 7.39 -20.06 7.44
CA MET A 133 7.21 -20.99 6.32
C MET A 133 5.93 -20.69 5.55
N ALA A 134 4.83 -20.39 6.25
CA ALA A 134 3.57 -19.98 5.63
C ALA A 134 3.75 -18.70 4.81
N LEU A 135 4.45 -17.69 5.36
CA LEU A 135 4.72 -16.44 4.65
C LEU A 135 5.56 -16.65 3.39
N ARG A 136 6.60 -17.49 3.43
CA ARG A 136 7.42 -17.86 2.27
C ARG A 136 6.65 -18.66 1.21
N ARG A 137 5.58 -19.36 1.63
CA ARG A 137 4.70 -20.08 0.71
C ARG A 137 3.70 -19.15 0.02
N VAL A 138 3.22 -18.14 0.73
CA VAL A 138 2.20 -17.21 0.22
C VAL A 138 2.83 -16.08 -0.61
N ILE A 139 3.96 -15.53 -0.16
CA ILE A 139 4.70 -14.48 -0.85
C ILE A 139 5.98 -15.08 -1.40
N SER A 140 6.33 -14.78 -2.66
CA SER A 140 7.59 -15.24 -3.26
C SER A 140 8.77 -14.89 -2.37
N PHE A 141 9.73 -15.79 -2.23
CA PHE A 141 10.97 -15.55 -1.51
C PHE A 141 12.16 -15.51 -2.49
N PRO A 142 12.92 -14.39 -2.56
CA PRO A 142 12.76 -13.13 -1.82
C PRO A 142 11.54 -12.30 -2.27
N CYS A 143 10.90 -11.55 -1.35
CA CYS A 143 9.70 -10.74 -1.66
C CYS A 143 9.92 -9.72 -2.78
N LYS A 144 11.13 -9.20 -2.92
CA LYS A 144 11.50 -8.20 -3.95
C LYS A 144 11.48 -8.75 -5.38
N LYS A 145 11.32 -10.06 -5.57
CA LYS A 145 11.31 -10.68 -6.92
C LYS A 145 10.02 -10.37 -7.69
N GLN A 146 8.87 -10.37 -7.01
CA GLN A 146 7.56 -10.22 -7.63
C GLN A 146 6.65 -9.39 -6.73
N PHE A 147 6.51 -8.11 -7.06
CA PHE A 147 5.56 -7.21 -6.42
C PHE A 147 5.13 -6.14 -7.43
N THR A 148 3.95 -5.56 -7.21
CA THR A 148 3.45 -4.43 -8.01
C THR A 148 3.23 -3.26 -7.08
N VAL A 149 3.69 -2.09 -7.49
CA VAL A 149 3.55 -0.84 -6.74
C VAL A 149 2.71 0.11 -7.55
N VAL A 150 1.66 0.64 -6.93
CA VAL A 150 0.80 1.67 -7.50
C VAL A 150 0.86 2.87 -6.57
N ILE A 151 1.39 3.99 -7.05
CA ILE A 151 1.47 5.25 -6.30
C ILE A 151 0.59 6.28 -7.01
N LEU A 152 -0.44 6.75 -6.31
CA LEU A 152 -1.30 7.82 -6.79
C LEU A 152 -0.79 9.15 -6.23
N MET A 153 -0.21 9.96 -7.11
CA MET A 153 0.30 11.29 -6.75
C MET A 153 -0.78 12.36 -6.88
N PRO A 154 -0.76 13.40 -6.03
CA PRO A 154 -1.64 14.54 -6.20
C PRO A 154 -1.34 15.24 -7.53
N LYS A 155 -2.37 15.85 -8.12
CA LYS A 155 -2.22 16.63 -9.36
C LYS A 155 -1.22 17.75 -9.12
N SER A 156 -0.14 17.79 -9.92
CA SER A 156 0.80 18.91 -9.88
C SER A 156 0.06 20.21 -10.17
N SER A 157 0.25 21.22 -9.32
CA SER A 157 -0.24 22.58 -9.60
C SER A 157 0.27 23.03 -10.98
N ARG A 158 -0.56 23.73 -11.77
CA ARG A 158 -0.18 24.21 -13.12
C ARG A 158 1.11 25.05 -13.09
N TRP A 159 1.38 25.71 -11.97
CA TRP A 159 2.58 26.48 -11.72
C TRP A 159 3.83 25.61 -11.50
N ASN A 160 3.69 24.44 -10.86
CA ASN A 160 4.81 23.51 -10.66
C ASN A 160 5.25 22.84 -11.97
N SER A 161 4.32 22.67 -12.93
CA SER A 161 4.65 22.19 -14.28
C SER A 161 5.42 23.21 -15.11
N LEU A 162 5.32 24.51 -14.80
CA LEU A 162 6.14 25.56 -15.42
C LEU A 162 7.52 25.63 -14.76
N ILE A 163 7.57 25.45 -13.43
CA ILE A 163 8.84 25.45 -12.67
C ILE A 163 9.69 24.22 -13.01
N SER A 164 9.09 23.04 -13.25
CA SER A 164 9.84 21.83 -13.63
C SER A 164 10.53 21.94 -15.00
N VAL A 165 9.91 22.65 -15.95
CA VAL A 165 10.51 22.97 -17.25
C VAL A 165 11.70 23.92 -17.08
N VAL A 166 11.61 24.86 -16.14
CA VAL A 166 12.71 25.78 -15.83
C VAL A 166 13.84 25.07 -15.07
N SER A 167 13.53 24.15 -14.15
CA SER A 167 14.55 23.40 -13.39
C SER A 167 15.26 22.32 -14.18
N TRP A 168 14.72 21.88 -15.33
CA TRP A 168 15.47 20.97 -16.23
C TRP A 168 16.57 21.70 -17.01
N SER A 169 16.47 23.03 -17.12
CA SER A 169 17.45 23.87 -17.83
C SER A 169 18.59 24.40 -16.95
N SER A 170 18.58 24.13 -15.64
CA SER A 170 19.60 24.64 -14.71
C SER A 170 20.94 23.90 -14.75
N GLY A 171 21.11 22.95 -15.67
CA GLY A 171 22.41 22.34 -16.00
C GLY A 171 23.38 23.26 -16.75
N GLY A 172 23.00 24.48 -17.15
CA GLY A 172 23.96 25.36 -17.84
C GLY A 172 23.46 26.70 -18.35
N PHE A 173 22.69 27.48 -17.58
CA PHE A 173 22.08 28.73 -18.10
C PHE A 173 22.25 29.96 -17.19
N SER A 174 23.44 30.16 -16.60
CA SER A 174 23.74 31.37 -15.80
C SER A 174 23.94 32.65 -16.65
N ARG A 175 24.39 32.52 -17.92
CA ARG A 175 24.62 33.68 -18.81
C ARG A 175 23.37 34.10 -19.57
N ASP A 176 22.55 33.16 -19.99
CA ASP A 176 21.44 33.45 -20.92
C ASP A 176 20.16 33.95 -20.22
N ALA A 177 19.96 33.62 -18.95
CA ALA A 177 18.83 34.17 -18.18
C ALA A 177 18.90 35.70 -18.02
N LYS A 178 20.10 36.26 -17.90
CA LYS A 178 20.31 37.73 -17.83
C LYS A 178 20.07 38.40 -19.19
N ILE A 179 20.45 37.74 -20.28
CA ILE A 179 20.23 38.23 -21.64
C ILE A 179 18.74 38.23 -21.97
N LEU A 180 18.02 37.16 -21.61
CA LEU A 180 16.59 37.04 -21.85
C LEU A 180 15.78 38.07 -21.04
N ALA A 181 16.14 38.29 -19.77
CA ALA A 181 15.53 39.33 -18.94
C ALA A 181 15.79 40.75 -19.50
N GLY A 182 17.00 41.00 -20.01
CA GLY A 182 17.36 42.25 -20.68
C GLY A 182 16.54 42.50 -21.96
N MET A 183 16.36 41.48 -22.80
CA MET A 183 15.55 41.59 -24.02
C MET A 183 14.06 41.80 -23.73
N ALA A 184 13.52 41.11 -22.72
CA ALA A 184 12.13 41.30 -22.30
C ALA A 184 11.89 42.73 -21.78
N GLY A 185 12.82 43.27 -20.98
CA GLY A 185 12.76 44.66 -20.51
C GLY A 185 12.83 45.68 -21.66
N ALA A 186 13.71 45.46 -22.64
CA ALA A 186 13.83 46.34 -23.81
C ALA A 186 12.58 46.33 -24.70
N LEU A 187 11.95 45.16 -24.90
CA LEU A 187 10.71 45.04 -25.66
C LEU A 187 9.53 45.75 -24.97
N VAL A 188 9.43 45.65 -23.65
CA VAL A 188 8.39 46.35 -22.89
C VAL A 188 8.59 47.87 -22.94
N LEU A 189 9.83 48.35 -22.84
CA LEU A 189 10.17 49.77 -22.99
C LEU A 189 9.90 50.29 -24.41
N ALA A 190 10.24 49.52 -25.44
CA ALA A 190 9.96 49.88 -26.82
C ALA A 190 8.44 49.95 -27.08
N ALA A 191 7.66 48.99 -26.54
CA ALA A 191 6.22 48.98 -26.68
C ALA A 191 5.53 50.11 -25.90
N SER A 192 6.05 50.47 -24.71
CA SER A 192 5.51 51.59 -23.93
C SER A 192 5.83 52.94 -24.59
N LEU A 193 7.04 53.13 -25.12
CA LEU A 193 7.43 54.32 -25.88
C LEU A 193 6.65 54.44 -27.20
N TRP A 194 6.41 53.32 -27.90
CA TRP A 194 5.60 53.30 -29.11
C TRP A 194 4.12 53.60 -28.85
N ARG A 195 3.58 53.14 -27.71
CA ARG A 195 2.22 53.52 -27.28
C ARG A 195 2.15 55.00 -26.89
N TYR A 196 3.18 55.53 -26.24
CA TYR A 196 3.23 56.92 -25.83
C TYR A 196 3.34 57.87 -27.03
N SER A 197 4.15 57.54 -28.05
CA SER A 197 4.28 58.34 -29.27
C SER A 197 3.00 58.37 -30.10
N ARG A 198 2.21 57.28 -30.11
CA ARG A 198 0.88 57.27 -30.74
C ARG A 198 -0.19 58.04 -29.96
N GLY A 199 -0.01 58.22 -28.66
CA GLY A 199 -0.88 59.08 -27.83
C GLY A 199 -0.65 60.57 -28.08
N ALA A 200 0.61 60.99 -28.29
CA ALA A 200 0.98 62.38 -28.52
C ALA A 200 0.58 62.93 -29.91
N LEU A 201 0.36 62.06 -30.91
CA LEU A 201 -0.10 62.42 -32.26
C LEU A 201 -1.63 62.53 -32.41
N ARG A 202 -2.39 62.37 -31.32
CA ARG A 202 -3.85 62.48 -31.28
C ARG A 202 -4.36 63.63 -30.39
N SER A 203 -3.49 64.57 -30.02
CA SER A 203 -3.88 65.85 -29.40
C SER A 203 -3.97 66.95 -30.44
#